data_AF-A0A5K1GXV8-F1
#
_entry.id   AF-A0A5K1GXV8-F1
#
_cell.length_a   1.000
_cell.length_b   1.000
_cell.length_c   1.000
_cell.angle_alpha   90.00
_cell.angle_beta   90.00
_cell.angle_gamma   90.00
#
_symmetry.space_group_name_H-M   'P 1'
#
loop_
_entity.id
_entity.type
_entity.pdbx_description
1 polymer ?
#
loop_
_entity_poly.entity_id
_entity_poly.type
_entity_poly.pdbx_seq_one_letter_code
_entity_poly.pdbx_strand_id
1 'polypeptide(L)'
;LQGNPLCSNTKGLDMSNLCDRQDDNGELSGSAINTTNTCLIQSCPTENFFEYVPLSPVSCFCALPITVGFRLKSPGFSDFQPYRESFVAWVTSGLGLDSYQLYVDSFVWEAGPRLRMHLKFFPLIKNESSKHEFNVSEILRLRGILASWTISSNNFFGPYELLNFTLEGDYAN
;
A
#
# COMPACT_ATOMS: atom_id res chain seq x y z
N LEU A 1 -14.06 17.02 -9.21
CA LEU A 1 -13.53 18.18 -9.98
C LEU A 1 -14.58 18.68 -10.98
N GLN A 2 -15.76 19.12 -10.52
CA GLN A 2 -16.76 19.74 -11.40
C GLN A 2 -16.70 21.25 -11.17
N GLY A 3 -16.34 22.00 -12.21
CA GLY A 3 -16.16 23.46 -12.14
C GLY A 3 -14.81 23.99 -12.63
N ASN A 4 -13.93 23.14 -13.17
CA ASN A 4 -12.70 23.62 -13.81
C ASN A 4 -13.00 24.06 -15.26
N PRO A 5 -12.75 25.33 -15.66
CA PRO A 5 -13.07 25.85 -16.99
C PRO A 5 -12.35 25.14 -18.15
N LEU A 6 -11.34 24.31 -17.86
CA LEU A 6 -10.69 23.44 -18.84
C LEU A 6 -11.59 22.31 -19.37
N CYS A 7 -12.61 21.88 -18.62
CA CYS A 7 -13.54 20.83 -19.05
C CYS A 7 -14.72 21.36 -19.89
N SER A 8 -14.75 22.65 -20.23
CA SER A 8 -15.86 23.27 -20.98
C SER A 8 -15.54 23.58 -22.45
N ASN A 9 -14.29 23.39 -22.89
CA ASN A 9 -13.86 23.70 -24.26
C ASN A 9 -13.40 22.44 -25.01
N THR A 10 -14.36 21.61 -25.41
CA THR A 10 -14.11 20.48 -26.33
C THR A 10 -14.08 20.96 -27.78
N LYS A 11 -12.98 21.57 -28.20
CA LYS A 11 -12.57 21.63 -29.61
C LYS A 11 -11.05 21.60 -29.72
N GLY A 12 -10.45 20.41 -29.61
CA GLY A 12 -9.12 20.17 -30.20
C GLY A 12 -8.12 19.31 -29.45
N LEU A 13 -8.36 18.93 -28.19
CA LEU A 13 -7.46 18.02 -27.46
C LEU A 13 -8.29 16.96 -26.75
N ASP A 14 -7.99 15.69 -27.03
CA ASP A 14 -8.63 14.51 -26.47
C ASP A 14 -8.26 14.37 -24.98
N MET A 15 -8.85 15.23 -24.16
CA MET A 15 -8.62 15.34 -22.72
C MET A 15 -9.85 14.84 -21.92
N SER A 16 -10.71 14.08 -22.59
CA SER A 16 -11.97 13.53 -22.06
C SER A 16 -11.73 12.65 -20.83
N ASN A 17 -10.58 11.97 -20.77
CA ASN A 17 -10.24 11.03 -19.70
C ASN A 17 -9.79 11.70 -18.38
N LEU A 18 -9.56 13.02 -18.36
CA LEU A 18 -9.14 13.73 -17.13
C LEU A 18 -10.30 14.36 -16.36
N CYS A 19 -11.47 14.53 -17.00
CA CYS A 19 -12.63 15.20 -16.41
C CYS A 19 -13.64 14.20 -15.83
N ASP A 20 -13.45 12.90 -16.06
CA ASP A 20 -14.31 11.88 -15.47
C ASP A 20 -13.99 11.70 -13.99
N ARG A 21 -15.04 11.91 -13.19
CA ARG A 21 -15.07 11.58 -11.78
C ARG A 21 -15.12 10.07 -11.68
N GLN A 22 -13.97 9.45 -11.45
CA GLN A 22 -13.89 8.06 -11.02
C GLN A 22 -14.58 7.96 -9.65
N ASP A 23 -15.87 7.64 -9.64
CA ASP A 23 -16.53 7.08 -8.47
C ASP A 23 -15.99 5.65 -8.33
N ASP A 24 -14.89 5.50 -7.59
CA ASP A 24 -14.27 4.19 -7.31
C ASP A 24 -15.14 3.37 -6.34
N ASN A 25 -16.22 2.81 -6.89
CA ASN A 25 -16.81 1.55 -6.48
C ASN A 25 -16.71 0.56 -7.66
N GLY A 26 -15.54 0.47 -8.27
CA GLY A 26 -15.28 -0.39 -9.42
C GLY A 26 -13.82 -0.82 -9.44
N GLU A 27 -13.62 -2.13 -9.56
CA GLU A 27 -12.34 -2.82 -9.70
C GLU A 27 -11.31 -2.01 -10.50
N LEU A 28 -10.13 -1.77 -9.91
CA LEU A 28 -8.99 -1.24 -10.66
C LEU A 28 -8.59 -2.26 -11.74
N SER A 29 -9.13 -2.07 -12.94
CA SER A 29 -8.60 -2.66 -14.17
C SER A 29 -7.29 -1.96 -14.51
N GLY A 30 -6.21 -2.38 -13.86
CA GLY A 30 -4.85 -2.05 -14.26
C GLY A 30 -4.56 -2.60 -15.65
N SER A 31 -3.88 -1.78 -16.46
CA SER A 31 -3.36 -2.07 -17.80
C SER A 31 -2.96 -3.55 -17.98
N ALA A 32 -3.66 -4.25 -18.88
CA ALA A 32 -3.38 -5.63 -19.25
C ALA A 32 -2.01 -5.74 -19.92
N ILE A 33 -0.97 -5.97 -19.13
CA ILE A 33 0.29 -6.53 -19.61
C ILE A 33 -0.03 -7.96 -20.03
N ASN A 34 0.17 -8.28 -21.31
CA ASN A 34 0.08 -9.63 -21.87
C ASN A 34 0.87 -10.63 -20.98
N THR A 35 0.16 -11.31 -20.08
CA THR A 35 0.70 -12.39 -19.26
C THR A 35 -0.31 -13.53 -19.35
N THR A 36 0.07 -14.59 -20.05
CA THR A 36 -0.69 -15.85 -20.13
C THR A 36 -0.67 -16.65 -18.81
N ASN A 37 -0.49 -15.99 -17.67
CA ASN A 37 -0.55 -16.57 -16.33
C ASN A 37 -1.61 -15.84 -15.52
N THR A 38 -2.88 -16.10 -15.81
CA THR A 38 -3.97 -15.70 -14.92
C THR A 38 -3.81 -16.46 -13.61
N CYS A 39 -3.42 -15.77 -12.54
CA CYS A 39 -3.34 -16.36 -11.21
C CYS A 39 -4.69 -16.96 -10.84
N LEU A 40 -4.72 -18.26 -10.59
CA LEU A 40 -5.95 -18.93 -10.21
C LEU A 40 -6.33 -18.46 -8.81
N ILE A 41 -7.48 -17.80 -8.66
CA ILE A 41 -7.96 -17.24 -7.37
C ILE A 41 -7.88 -18.28 -6.24
N GLN A 42 -8.10 -19.56 -6.54
CA GLN A 42 -8.04 -20.67 -5.60
C GLN A 42 -6.63 -21.05 -5.12
N SER A 43 -5.57 -20.52 -5.74
CA SER A 43 -4.18 -20.87 -5.39
C SER A 43 -3.65 -20.09 -4.20
N CYS A 44 -4.28 -18.98 -3.81
CA CYS A 44 -3.92 -18.24 -2.61
C CYS A 44 -4.95 -18.52 -1.50
N PRO A 45 -4.57 -19.14 -0.37
CA PRO A 45 -5.51 -19.58 0.65
C PRO A 45 -6.01 -18.40 1.50
N THR A 46 -7.00 -17.67 0.98
CA THR A 46 -7.59 -16.49 1.64
C THR A 46 -8.28 -16.82 2.96
N GLU A 47 -8.79 -18.05 3.14
CA GLU A 47 -9.35 -18.55 4.41
C GLU A 47 -8.32 -18.57 5.55
N ASN A 48 -7.03 -18.56 5.20
CA ASN A 48 -5.91 -18.48 6.13
C ASN A 48 -5.26 -17.09 6.13
N PHE A 49 -5.99 -16.06 5.68
CA PHE A 49 -5.54 -14.66 5.61
C PHE A 49 -4.40 -14.39 4.61
N PHE A 50 -4.07 -15.35 3.75
CA PHE A 50 -3.10 -15.11 2.69
C PHE A 50 -3.70 -14.24 1.59
N GLU A 51 -2.86 -13.37 1.02
CA GLU A 51 -3.23 -12.48 -0.07
C GLU A 51 -2.19 -12.50 -1.19
N TYR A 52 -2.64 -12.25 -2.42
CA TYR A 52 -1.73 -11.98 -3.53
C TYR A 52 -0.98 -10.68 -3.30
N VAL A 53 0.33 -10.71 -3.51
CA VAL A 53 1.17 -9.52 -3.37
C VAL A 53 1.09 -8.69 -4.65
N PRO A 54 0.43 -7.51 -4.65
CA PRO A 54 0.02 -6.85 -5.90
C PRO A 54 1.19 -6.40 -6.78
N LEU A 55 2.32 -6.04 -6.15
CA LEU A 55 3.51 -5.52 -6.83
C LEU A 55 4.66 -6.53 -6.83
N SER A 56 4.36 -7.82 -6.64
CA SER A 56 5.39 -8.86 -6.59
C SER A 56 6.17 -8.97 -7.90
N PRO A 57 7.52 -9.10 -7.84
CA PRO A 57 8.32 -9.44 -9.01
C PRO A 57 8.11 -10.89 -9.48
N VAL A 58 7.54 -11.75 -8.63
CA VAL A 58 7.16 -13.14 -8.95
C VAL A 58 5.66 -13.21 -9.18
N SER A 59 5.27 -13.73 -10.35
CA SER A 59 3.87 -13.91 -10.73
C SER A 59 3.14 -14.80 -9.72
N CYS A 60 1.92 -14.39 -9.33
CA CYS A 60 1.06 -15.12 -8.42
C CYS A 60 1.66 -15.41 -7.02
N PHE A 61 2.62 -14.60 -6.57
CA PHE A 61 3.16 -14.72 -5.22
C PHE A 61 2.07 -14.40 -4.19
N CYS A 62 1.89 -15.33 -3.27
CA CYS A 62 0.89 -15.30 -2.22
C CYS A 62 1.59 -15.40 -0.88
N ALA A 63 1.23 -14.52 0.04
CA ALA A 63 1.87 -14.39 1.34
C ALA A 63 0.89 -13.91 2.40
N LEU A 64 1.21 -14.13 3.67
CA LEU A 64 0.40 -13.65 4.80
C LEU A 64 0.87 -12.24 5.22
N PRO A 65 0.10 -11.17 4.95
CA PRO A 65 0.49 -9.82 5.31
C PRO A 65 0.35 -9.52 6.80
N ILE A 66 1.09 -8.51 7.26
CA ILE A 66 0.81 -7.80 8.52
C ILE A 66 0.08 -6.51 8.19
N THR A 67 -1.03 -6.25 8.89
CA THR A 67 -1.82 -5.04 8.69
C THR A 67 -1.48 -3.99 9.76
N VAL A 68 -1.23 -2.77 9.30
CA VAL A 68 -0.81 -1.65 10.15
C VAL A 68 -1.64 -0.41 9.85
N GLY A 69 -2.31 0.10 10.87
CA GLY A 69 -2.91 1.42 10.87
C GLY A 69 -1.82 2.45 11.09
N PHE A 70 -1.65 3.34 10.12
CA PHE A 70 -0.58 4.32 10.08
C PHE A 70 -1.16 5.71 9.85
N ARG A 71 -0.63 6.74 10.50
CA ARG A 71 -1.11 8.12 10.32
C ARG A 71 0.02 9.10 10.14
N LEU A 72 -0.04 9.91 9.08
CA LEU A 72 0.76 11.14 8.97
C LEU A 72 0.02 12.26 9.69
N LYS A 73 0.66 12.91 10.65
CA LYS A 73 0.01 13.92 11.52
C LYS A 73 -0.08 15.30 10.89
N SER A 74 0.83 15.62 9.96
CA SER A 74 0.90 16.91 9.28
C SER A 74 1.83 16.79 8.06
N PRO A 75 1.45 16.03 7.01
CA PRO A 75 2.22 15.97 5.79
C PRO A 75 2.29 17.35 5.10
N GLY A 76 3.36 17.60 4.37
CA GLY A 76 3.59 18.84 3.61
C GLY A 76 2.81 18.94 2.30
N PHE A 77 1.77 18.12 2.12
CA PHE A 77 0.95 18.04 0.92
C PHE A 77 -0.53 17.89 1.28
N SER A 78 -1.42 18.22 0.35
CA SER A 78 -2.88 18.10 0.49
C SER A 78 -3.51 17.04 -0.42
N ASP A 79 -2.71 16.46 -1.32
CA ASP A 79 -3.09 15.32 -2.15
C ASP A 79 -2.01 14.24 -2.04
N PHE A 80 -2.40 13.02 -1.67
CA PHE A 80 -1.48 11.91 -1.44
C PHE A 80 -1.13 11.15 -2.73
N GLN A 81 -2.03 11.13 -3.72
CA GLN A 81 -1.89 10.27 -4.88
C GLN A 81 -0.56 10.45 -5.64
N PRO A 82 -0.06 11.68 -5.89
CA PRO A 82 1.21 11.90 -6.57
C PRO A 82 2.43 11.41 -5.78
N TYR A 83 2.28 11.19 -4.47
CA TYR A 83 3.37 10.85 -3.55
C TYR A 83 3.31 9.41 -3.05
N ARG A 84 2.35 8.61 -3.51
CA ARG A 84 2.16 7.22 -3.05
C ARG A 84 3.43 6.37 -3.22
N GLU A 85 4.07 6.43 -4.38
CA GLU A 85 5.30 5.68 -4.65
C GLU A 85 6.48 6.16 -3.80
N SER A 86 6.63 7.49 -3.65
CA SER A 86 7.67 8.07 -2.79
C SER A 86 7.45 7.74 -1.31
N PHE A 87 6.19 7.66 -0.87
CA PHE A 87 5.81 7.22 0.47
C PHE A 87 6.21 5.76 0.68
N VAL A 88 5.85 4.88 -0.26
CA VAL A 88 6.22 3.46 -0.19
C VAL A 88 7.74 3.33 -0.09
N ALA A 89 8.49 3.99 -0.98
CA ALA A 89 9.95 3.96 -0.96
C ALA A 89 10.56 4.49 0.35
N TRP A 90 9.98 5.55 0.93
CA TRP A 90 10.44 6.09 2.21
C TRP A 90 10.22 5.11 3.37
N VAL A 91 9.02 4.53 3.48
CA VAL A 91 8.68 3.58 4.55
C VAL A 91 9.50 2.30 4.41
N THR A 92 9.60 1.72 3.22
CA THR A 92 10.34 0.47 3.00
C THR A 92 11.83 0.67 3.22
N SER A 93 12.42 1.78 2.76
CA SER A 93 13.82 2.13 3.04
C SER A 93 14.08 2.24 4.55
N GLY A 94 13.21 2.94 5.30
CA GLY A 94 13.35 3.08 6.76
C GLY A 94 13.17 1.76 7.53
N LEU A 95 12.47 0.79 6.94
CA LEU A 95 12.29 -0.55 7.51
C LEU A 95 13.27 -1.58 6.96
N GLY A 96 14.12 -1.24 5.99
CA GLY A 96 15.00 -2.20 5.31
C GLY A 96 14.23 -3.27 4.53
N LEU A 97 13.15 -2.88 3.85
CA LEU A 97 12.30 -3.73 3.02
C LEU A 97 12.41 -3.32 1.55
N ASP A 98 12.01 -4.22 0.65
CA ASP A 98 11.83 -3.92 -0.77
C ASP A 98 10.49 -3.21 -1.02
N SER A 99 10.40 -2.38 -2.06
CA SER A 99 9.19 -1.61 -2.37
C SER A 99 7.92 -2.47 -2.57
N TYR A 100 8.05 -3.69 -3.12
CA TYR A 100 6.90 -4.59 -3.32
C TYR A 100 6.33 -5.13 -2.00
N GLN A 101 7.11 -5.08 -0.91
CA GLN A 101 6.71 -5.60 0.39
C GLN A 101 5.77 -4.67 1.15
N LEU A 102 5.45 -3.48 0.62
CA LEU A 102 4.47 -2.57 1.21
C LEU A 102 3.39 -2.22 0.19
N TYR A 103 2.16 -2.46 0.59
CA TYR A 103 0.98 -2.00 -0.12
C TYR A 103 0.18 -1.02 0.72
N VAL A 104 -0.18 0.13 0.15
CA VAL A 104 -1.13 1.06 0.76
C VAL A 104 -2.53 0.59 0.40
N ASP A 105 -3.20 -0.07 1.33
CA ASP A 105 -4.51 -0.68 1.14
C ASP A 105 -5.62 0.38 1.04
N SER A 106 -5.60 1.35 1.95
CA SER A 106 -6.54 2.48 1.92
C SER A 106 -5.93 3.70 2.60
N PHE A 107 -6.47 4.88 2.26
CA PHE A 107 -6.12 6.13 2.93
C PHE A 107 -7.31 7.09 3.01
N VAL A 108 -7.36 7.92 4.05
CA VAL A 108 -8.41 8.92 4.27
C VAL A 108 -7.87 10.15 5.00
N TRP A 109 -8.29 11.33 4.56
CA TRP A 109 -7.97 12.60 5.21
C TRP A 109 -8.84 12.80 6.45
N GLU A 110 -8.22 13.18 7.57
CA GLU A 110 -8.88 13.56 8.82
C GLU A 110 -8.71 15.07 9.09
N ALA A 111 -9.53 15.59 10.00
CA ALA A 111 -9.39 16.97 10.48
C ALA A 111 -8.00 17.22 11.08
N GLY A 112 -7.41 18.37 10.74
CA GLY A 112 -6.10 18.80 11.24
C GLY A 112 -4.93 18.31 10.37
N PRO A 113 -4.94 18.66 9.07
CA PRO A 113 -4.38 17.89 7.93
C PRO A 113 -3.70 16.57 8.30
N ARG A 114 -4.47 15.54 8.66
CA ARG A 114 -3.91 14.21 8.95
C ARG A 114 -4.30 13.23 7.87
N LEU A 115 -3.41 12.31 7.55
CA LEU A 115 -3.69 11.25 6.59
C LEU A 115 -3.62 9.92 7.33
N ARG A 116 -4.78 9.28 7.54
CA ARG A 116 -4.86 7.91 8.05
C ARG A 116 -4.71 6.95 6.87
N MET A 117 -3.97 5.87 7.08
CA MET A 117 -3.71 4.83 6.10
C MET A 117 -3.81 3.45 6.73
N HIS A 118 -4.24 2.47 5.95
CA HIS A 118 -4.04 1.06 6.25
C HIS A 118 -2.95 0.54 5.31
N LEU A 119 -1.90 -0.02 5.92
CA LEU A 119 -0.74 -0.54 5.24
C LEU A 119 -0.72 -2.05 5.41
N LYS A 120 -0.39 -2.76 4.33
CA LYS A 120 -0.11 -4.19 4.34
C LYS A 120 1.36 -4.40 4.07
N PHE A 121 2.06 -5.03 5.02
CA PHE A 121 3.45 -5.43 4.87
C PHE A 121 3.49 -6.91 4.49
N PHE A 122 4.25 -7.27 3.46
CA PHE A 122 4.42 -8.63 2.98
C PHE A 122 5.84 -9.14 3.25
N PRO A 123 6.00 -10.43 3.57
CA PRO A 123 7.31 -11.01 3.81
C PRO A 123 8.13 -11.06 2.53
N LEU A 124 9.46 -11.11 2.70
CA LEU A 124 10.39 -11.25 1.60
C LEU A 124 10.12 -12.56 0.86
N ILE A 125 10.12 -12.51 -0.47
CA ILE A 125 10.07 -13.70 -1.31
C ILE A 125 11.28 -14.58 -0.97
N LYS A 126 10.99 -15.78 -0.49
CA LYS A 126 11.97 -16.83 -0.22
C LYS A 126 11.71 -18.00 -1.15
N ASN A 127 12.52 -19.03 -1.02
CA ASN A 127 12.40 -20.31 -1.71
C ASN A 127 10.98 -20.87 -1.57
N GLU A 128 10.50 -21.64 -2.55
CA GLU A 128 9.12 -22.17 -2.60
C GLU A 128 8.70 -23.02 -1.38
N SER A 129 9.65 -23.56 -0.62
CA SER A 129 9.37 -24.31 0.62
C SER A 129 9.07 -23.41 1.82
N SER A 130 9.17 -22.08 1.67
CA SER A 130 8.84 -21.11 2.70
C SER A 130 7.32 -21.01 2.85
N LYS A 131 6.85 -20.83 4.08
CA LYS A 131 5.45 -20.51 4.35
C LYS A 131 5.00 -19.14 3.80
N HIS A 132 5.92 -18.34 3.28
CA HIS A 132 5.67 -16.95 2.84
C HIS A 132 5.04 -16.11 3.96
N GLU A 133 5.65 -16.24 5.14
CA GLU A 133 5.28 -15.58 6.39
C GLU A 133 6.50 -14.84 6.97
N PHE A 134 6.25 -13.82 7.79
CA PHE A 134 7.26 -13.20 8.63
C PHE A 134 7.64 -14.15 9.77
N ASN A 135 8.92 -14.19 10.13
CA ASN A 135 9.32 -14.82 11.37
C ASN A 135 9.07 -13.88 12.56
N VAL A 136 8.97 -14.43 13.76
CA VAL A 136 8.68 -13.65 14.98
C VAL A 136 9.70 -12.52 15.20
N SER A 137 10.98 -12.77 14.95
CA SER A 137 12.02 -11.74 15.08
C SER A 137 11.78 -10.55 14.14
N GLU A 138 11.30 -10.79 12.93
CA GLU A 138 11.04 -9.75 11.95
C GLU A 138 9.76 -8.97 12.28
N ILE A 139 8.72 -9.65 12.77
CA ILE A 139 7.52 -8.99 13.31
C ILE A 139 7.91 -8.02 14.44
N LEU A 140 8.72 -8.49 15.39
CA LEU A 140 9.18 -7.66 16.51
C LEU A 140 10.07 -6.51 16.05
N ARG A 141 10.95 -6.73 15.05
CA ARG A 141 11.79 -5.68 14.46
C ARG A 141 10.95 -4.59 13.80
N LEU A 142 10.00 -4.97 12.95
CA LEU A 142 9.11 -4.03 12.24
C LEU A 142 8.25 -3.25 13.24
N ARG A 143 7.63 -3.94 14.20
CA ARG A 143 6.83 -3.30 15.26
C ARG A 143 7.67 -2.33 16.08
N GLY A 144 8.90 -2.72 16.42
CA GLY A 144 9.86 -1.88 17.14
C GLY A 144 10.16 -0.59 16.41
N ILE A 145 10.59 -0.66 15.14
CA ILE A 145 10.94 0.50 14.32
C ILE A 145 9.73 1.43 14.10
N LEU A 146 8.56 0.86 13.83
CA LEU A 146 7.32 1.64 13.65
C LEU A 146 6.92 2.34 14.94
N ALA A 147 7.00 1.66 16.09
CA ALA A 147 6.65 2.23 17.39
C ALA A 147 7.68 3.25 17.91
N SER A 148 8.95 3.14 17.54
CA SER A 148 10.02 4.05 17.98
C SER A 148 10.10 5.36 17.20
N TRP A 149 9.27 5.55 16.17
CA TRP A 149 9.28 6.75 15.32
C TRP A 149 10.63 6.98 14.61
N THR A 150 11.31 5.90 14.24
CA THR A 150 12.68 5.93 13.70
C THR A 150 12.77 5.83 12.18
N ILE A 151 11.65 5.66 11.46
CA ILE A 151 11.66 5.86 10.01
C ILE A 151 12.11 7.31 9.78
N SER A 152 13.23 7.48 9.06
CA SER A 152 14.00 8.73 8.98
C SER A 152 13.10 9.96 8.88
N SER A 153 13.44 11.01 9.64
CA SER A 153 12.67 12.26 9.69
C SER A 153 12.59 12.88 8.30
N ASN A 154 11.47 12.67 7.62
CA ASN A 154 11.18 13.30 6.36
C ASN A 154 10.12 14.38 6.61
N ASN A 155 10.55 15.64 6.59
CA ASN A 155 9.65 16.78 6.79
C ASN A 155 8.54 16.86 5.74
N PHE A 156 8.70 16.17 4.60
CA PHE A 156 7.69 16.10 3.55
C PHE A 156 6.49 15.22 3.95
N PHE A 157 6.72 14.01 4.48
CA PHE A 157 5.65 13.15 4.99
C PHE A 157 5.22 13.55 6.41
N GLY A 158 6.07 14.29 7.11
CA GLY A 158 5.82 14.79 8.45
C GLY A 158 5.91 13.69 9.50
N PRO A 159 5.65 14.04 10.78
CA PRO A 159 5.64 13.05 11.85
C PRO A 159 4.55 12.01 11.61
N TYR A 160 4.89 10.74 11.83
CA TYR A 160 3.94 9.64 11.74
C TYR A 160 3.54 9.12 13.12
N GLU A 161 2.46 8.34 13.15
CA GLU A 161 1.93 7.69 14.32
C GLU A 161 1.46 6.28 13.94
N LEU A 162 1.80 5.32 14.78
CA LEU A 162 1.30 3.95 14.70
C LEU A 162 -0.06 3.88 15.42
N LEU A 163 -1.13 3.60 14.68
CA LEU A 163 -2.49 3.51 15.23
C LEU A 163 -2.78 2.10 15.76
N ASN A 164 -2.43 1.10 14.98
CA ASN A 164 -2.55 -0.31 15.35
C ASN A 164 -1.51 -1.13 14.60
N PHE A 165 -1.26 -2.33 15.11
CA PHE A 165 -0.38 -3.32 14.50
C PHE A 165 -1.07 -4.67 14.71
N THR A 166 -1.75 -5.14 13.67
CA THR A 166 -2.68 -6.28 13.75
C THR A 166 -2.00 -7.53 13.22
N LEU A 167 -2.05 -8.59 14.04
CA LEU A 167 -1.54 -9.91 13.71
C LEU A 167 -2.72 -10.86 13.53
N GLU A 168 -2.83 -11.48 12.36
CA GLU A 168 -3.92 -12.39 11.98
C GLU A 168 -3.34 -13.72 11.48
N GLY A 169 -4.20 -14.72 11.32
CA GLY A 169 -3.80 -16.06 10.87
C GLY A 169 -2.71 -16.69 11.77
N ASP A 170 -1.67 -17.21 11.13
CA ASP A 170 -0.54 -17.87 11.80
C ASP A 170 0.22 -16.93 12.76
N TYR A 171 0.09 -15.60 12.63
CA TYR A 171 0.72 -14.64 13.55
C TYR A 171 -0.02 -14.40 14.86
N ALA A 172 -1.29 -14.83 14.97
CA ALA A 172 -2.12 -14.59 16.15
C ALA A 172 -1.85 -15.58 17.32
N ASN A 173 -1.00 -16.58 17.10
CA ASN A 173 -0.69 -17.67 18.05
C ASN A 173 0.63 -17.48 18.80
#